data_AF-A0A2A4LV64-F1
#
_entry.id   AF-A0A2A4LV64-F1
#
_cell.length_a   1.000
_cell.length_b   1.000
_cell.length_c   1.000
_cell.angle_alpha   90.00
_cell.angle_beta   90.00
_cell.angle_gamma   90.00
#
_symmetry.space_group_name_H-M   'P 1'
#
loop_
_entity.id
_entity.type
_entity.pdbx_description
1 polymer ?
#
loop_
_entity_poly.entity_id
_entity_poly.type
_entity_poly.pdbx_seq_one_letter_code
_entity_poly.pdbx_strand_id
1 'polypeptide(L)'
;MAKRDNFSPKVKDQLAKRVGMSCSNPDCRLPTAGPASGEGITNIGIAAHIHAALEGGARFKEEQSNVDRSSFSNGIWLCMPCSKIIDDDEYQYTEYMLRGWKDTSEKIASLETLDYRISKGRSFASLEKKMPELLKEMRADISKESFVRRFFVRSRQYGYGGTGNEKVFIYYTEDHTDLYNKLVIAVNYNAIIDISTSKIEKYEFTENFVEFLQGPE
;
A
#
# COMPACT_ATOMS: atom_id res chain seq x y z
N MET A 1 -16.19 11.35 -38.79
CA MET A 1 -15.87 10.87 -37.43
C MET A 1 -15.03 9.60 -37.57
N ALA A 2 -13.78 9.62 -37.12
CA ALA A 2 -12.93 8.43 -37.16
C ALA A 2 -13.51 7.32 -36.27
N LYS A 3 -13.44 6.07 -36.73
CA LYS A 3 -13.95 4.90 -36.01
C LYS A 3 -13.05 4.65 -34.79
N ARG A 4 -13.62 4.78 -33.58
CA ARG A 4 -12.91 4.52 -32.31
C ARG A 4 -12.68 3.02 -32.14
N ASP A 5 -11.44 2.61 -31.91
CA ASP A 5 -11.07 1.20 -31.70
C ASP A 5 -11.44 0.72 -30.28
N ASN A 6 -12.72 0.44 -30.08
CA ASN A 6 -13.25 -0.01 -28.81
C ASN A 6 -12.91 -1.48 -28.52
N PHE A 7 -12.64 -1.79 -27.25
CA PHE A 7 -12.51 -3.18 -26.79
C PHE A 7 -13.81 -3.98 -27.02
N SER A 8 -13.66 -5.23 -27.44
CA SER A 8 -14.79 -6.17 -27.51
C SER A 8 -15.35 -6.46 -26.11
N PRO A 9 -16.63 -6.89 -25.99
CA PRO A 9 -17.20 -7.28 -24.70
C PRO A 9 -16.37 -8.33 -23.96
N LYS A 10 -15.80 -9.30 -24.70
CA LYS A 10 -14.92 -10.33 -24.16
C LYS A 10 -13.66 -9.74 -23.53
N VAL A 11 -13.02 -8.78 -24.19
CA VAL A 11 -11.82 -8.11 -23.65
C VAL A 11 -12.16 -7.31 -22.40
N LYS A 12 -13.29 -6.58 -22.40
CA LYS A 12 -13.74 -5.83 -21.21
C LYS A 12 -13.98 -6.76 -20.01
N ASP A 13 -14.67 -7.87 -20.24
CA ASP A 13 -14.95 -8.88 -19.20
C ASP A 13 -13.66 -9.49 -18.64
N GLN A 14 -12.71 -9.85 -19.51
CA GLN A 14 -11.41 -10.37 -19.09
C GLN A 14 -10.61 -9.36 -18.27
N LEU A 15 -10.56 -8.09 -18.71
CA LEU A 15 -9.88 -7.03 -17.98
C LEU A 15 -10.45 -6.85 -16.58
N ALA A 16 -11.78 -6.88 -16.46
CA ALA A 16 -12.46 -6.69 -15.19
C ALA A 16 -12.26 -7.89 -14.23
N LYS A 17 -12.46 -9.12 -14.72
CA LYS A 17 -12.37 -10.34 -13.90
C LYS A 17 -10.96 -10.65 -13.41
N ARG A 18 -9.93 -10.36 -14.21
CA ARG A 18 -8.52 -10.62 -13.82
C ARG A 18 -8.05 -9.80 -12.64
N VAL A 19 -8.72 -8.69 -12.35
CA VAL A 19 -8.44 -7.82 -11.19
C VAL A 19 -9.55 -7.90 -10.14
N GLY A 20 -10.38 -8.95 -10.17
CA GLY A 20 -11.46 -9.15 -9.20
C GLY A 20 -12.52 -8.05 -9.23
N MET A 21 -12.81 -7.47 -10.40
CA MET A 21 -13.69 -6.31 -10.56
C MET A 21 -13.25 -5.10 -9.72
N SER A 22 -11.96 -4.94 -9.42
CA SER A 22 -11.42 -3.81 -8.65
C SER A 22 -10.64 -2.85 -9.53
N CYS A 23 -10.64 -1.55 -9.19
CA CYS A 23 -9.88 -0.55 -9.92
C CYS A 23 -8.37 -0.90 -9.91
N SER A 24 -7.71 -0.87 -11.08
CA SER A 24 -6.28 -1.20 -11.18
C SER A 24 -5.34 -0.13 -10.64
N ASN A 25 -5.82 1.09 -10.35
CA ASN A 25 -5.02 2.08 -9.65
C ASN A 25 -4.70 1.55 -8.22
N PRO A 26 -3.41 1.32 -7.87
CA PRO A 26 -3.00 0.73 -6.60
C PRO A 26 -3.44 1.55 -5.37
N ASP A 27 -3.58 2.87 -5.52
CA ASP A 27 -4.05 3.75 -4.44
C ASP A 27 -5.56 3.80 -4.31
N CYS A 28 -6.31 3.35 -5.32
CA CYS A 28 -7.78 3.36 -5.32
C CYS A 28 -8.37 2.01 -4.94
N ARG A 29 -8.08 0.95 -5.71
CA ARG A 29 -8.58 -0.43 -5.52
C ARG A 29 -10.09 -0.59 -5.27
N LEU A 30 -10.89 0.43 -5.55
CA LEU A 30 -12.34 0.44 -5.30
C LEU A 30 -13.02 -0.71 -6.05
N PRO A 31 -13.93 -1.48 -5.42
CA PRO A 31 -14.82 -2.40 -6.12
C PRO A 31 -15.63 -1.64 -7.18
N THR A 32 -15.60 -2.14 -8.41
CA THR A 32 -16.22 -1.46 -9.55
C THR A 32 -17.59 -2.00 -9.91
N ALA A 33 -18.03 -3.08 -9.28
CA ALA A 33 -19.37 -3.62 -9.45
C ALA A 33 -19.99 -3.99 -8.11
N GLY A 34 -21.32 -3.93 -8.06
CA GLY A 34 -22.12 -4.26 -6.90
C GLY A 34 -23.59 -4.45 -7.28
N PRO A 35 -24.46 -4.79 -6.31
CA PRO A 35 -25.88 -4.95 -6.57
C PRO A 35 -26.55 -3.62 -6.90
N ALA A 36 -27.46 -3.63 -7.87
CA ALA A 36 -28.49 -2.61 -8.04
C ALA A 36 -29.83 -3.12 -7.46
N SER A 37 -30.89 -2.32 -7.55
CA SER A 37 -32.23 -2.76 -7.14
C SER A 37 -32.66 -4.04 -7.87
N GLY A 38 -33.27 -4.98 -7.14
CA GLY A 38 -33.65 -6.28 -7.67
C GLY A 38 -32.46 -7.17 -7.99
N GLU A 39 -32.47 -7.82 -9.16
CA GLU A 39 -31.39 -8.68 -9.66
C GLU A 39 -30.36 -7.90 -10.52
N GLY A 40 -30.41 -6.57 -10.50
CA GLY A 40 -29.56 -5.71 -11.30
C GLY A 40 -28.12 -5.61 -10.79
N ILE A 41 -27.23 -5.09 -11.64
CA ILE A 41 -25.82 -4.84 -11.32
C ILE A 41 -25.52 -3.36 -11.53
N THR A 42 -24.96 -2.69 -10.53
CA THR A 42 -24.29 -1.41 -10.69
C THR A 42 -22.84 -1.66 -11.13
N ASN A 43 -22.38 -0.97 -12.18
CA ASN A 43 -21.00 -1.03 -12.64
C ASN A 43 -20.45 0.39 -12.88
N ILE A 44 -19.36 0.72 -12.20
CA ILE A 44 -18.62 1.98 -12.34
C ILE A 44 -17.22 1.78 -12.94
N GLY A 45 -16.91 0.55 -13.36
CA GLY A 45 -15.65 0.18 -13.98
C GLY A 45 -15.70 0.30 -15.49
N ILE A 46 -14.57 0.71 -16.07
CA ILE A 46 -14.39 0.81 -17.51
C ILE A 46 -13.07 0.18 -17.93
N ALA A 47 -13.06 -0.39 -19.14
CA ALA A 47 -11.83 -0.76 -19.82
C ALA A 47 -11.22 0.48 -20.47
N ALA A 48 -10.21 1.06 -19.83
CA ALA A 48 -9.47 2.20 -20.33
C ALA A 48 -8.32 1.74 -21.24
N HIS A 49 -7.94 2.61 -22.17
CA HIS A 49 -6.85 2.38 -23.10
C HIS A 49 -5.53 2.90 -22.51
N ILE A 50 -4.47 2.08 -22.54
CA ILE A 50 -3.11 2.53 -22.16
C ILE A 50 -2.60 3.50 -23.22
N HIS A 51 -2.67 3.12 -24.50
CA HIS A 51 -2.53 4.02 -25.65
C HIS A 51 -3.89 4.26 -26.30
N ALA A 52 -4.23 5.52 -26.55
CA ALA A 52 -5.53 5.90 -27.05
C ALA A 52 -6.02 5.12 -28.29
N ALA A 53 -7.33 4.92 -28.32
CA ALA A 53 -8.06 4.24 -29.40
C ALA A 53 -8.20 5.07 -30.69
N LEU A 54 -7.85 6.36 -30.66
CA LEU A 54 -7.84 7.23 -31.83
C LEU A 54 -6.78 8.32 -31.68
N GLU A 55 -6.43 8.92 -32.82
CA GLU A 55 -5.51 10.06 -32.91
C GLU A 55 -6.01 11.25 -32.08
N GLY A 56 -5.08 11.93 -31.41
CA GLY A 56 -5.37 13.04 -30.50
C GLY A 56 -5.87 12.63 -29.12
N GLY A 57 -5.95 11.33 -28.82
CA GLY A 57 -6.19 10.85 -27.46
C GLY A 57 -4.89 10.64 -26.66
N ALA A 58 -5.03 10.47 -25.34
CA ALA A 58 -3.90 10.33 -24.42
C ALA A 58 -2.95 9.16 -24.79
N ARG A 59 -1.64 9.44 -24.83
CA ARG A 59 -0.56 8.50 -25.16
C ARG A 59 -0.78 7.79 -26.51
N PHE A 60 -1.46 8.43 -27.47
CA PHE A 60 -1.66 7.84 -28.79
C PHE A 60 -0.31 7.47 -29.43
N LYS A 61 -0.22 6.25 -29.97
CA LYS A 61 0.95 5.74 -30.66
C LYS A 61 0.60 5.48 -32.11
N GLU A 62 1.18 6.23 -33.06
CA GLU A 62 0.79 6.19 -34.48
C GLU A 62 1.07 4.81 -35.10
N GLU A 63 2.18 4.18 -34.72
CA GLU A 63 2.62 2.90 -35.27
C GLU A 63 1.77 1.70 -34.80
N GLN A 64 0.84 1.93 -33.87
CA GLN A 64 -0.01 0.89 -33.31
C GLN A 64 -1.19 0.57 -34.26
N SER A 65 -1.33 -0.70 -34.63
CA SER A 65 -2.44 -1.16 -35.46
C SER A 65 -3.78 -1.09 -34.71
N ASN A 66 -4.91 -1.06 -35.43
CA ASN A 66 -6.24 -1.06 -34.82
C ASN A 66 -6.50 -2.34 -33.98
N VAL A 67 -5.91 -3.47 -34.38
CA VAL A 67 -5.96 -4.72 -33.62
C VAL A 67 -5.21 -4.57 -32.31
N ASP A 68 -4.03 -3.96 -32.33
CA ASP A 68 -3.24 -3.72 -31.12
C ASP A 68 -3.93 -2.71 -30.19
N ARG A 69 -4.57 -1.66 -30.73
CA ARG A 69 -5.30 -0.66 -29.95
C ARG A 69 -6.47 -1.26 -29.17
N SER A 70 -7.16 -2.22 -29.78
CA SER A 70 -8.32 -2.91 -29.20
C SER A 70 -7.97 -4.24 -28.51
N SER A 71 -6.68 -4.53 -28.36
CA SER A 71 -6.18 -5.76 -27.74
C SER A 71 -6.24 -5.73 -26.21
N PHE A 72 -6.27 -6.89 -25.59
CA PHE A 72 -6.22 -7.02 -24.12
C PHE A 72 -4.96 -6.38 -23.50
N SER A 73 -3.81 -6.43 -24.18
CA SER A 73 -2.53 -5.90 -23.69
C SER A 73 -2.49 -4.37 -23.66
N ASN A 74 -3.36 -3.70 -24.43
CA ASN A 74 -3.54 -2.26 -24.41
C ASN A 74 -4.64 -1.79 -23.45
N GLY A 75 -5.30 -2.71 -22.75
CA GLY A 75 -6.39 -2.41 -21.84
C GLY A 75 -6.01 -2.49 -20.36
N ILE A 76 -6.57 -1.59 -19.57
CA ILE A 76 -6.53 -1.60 -18.10
C ILE A 76 -7.94 -1.37 -17.53
N TRP A 77 -8.30 -2.09 -16.47
CA TRP A 77 -9.60 -1.91 -15.81
C TRP A 77 -9.53 -0.87 -14.70
N LEU A 78 -10.30 0.21 -14.80
CA LEU A 78 -10.29 1.34 -13.85
C LEU A 78 -11.73 1.75 -13.48
N CYS A 79 -11.92 2.35 -12.32
CA CYS A 79 -13.16 3.07 -12.04
C CYS A 79 -13.26 4.34 -12.91
N MET A 80 -14.49 4.82 -13.17
CA MET A 80 -14.73 6.02 -13.97
C MET A 80 -13.85 7.22 -13.55
N PRO A 81 -13.72 7.59 -12.25
CA PRO A 81 -12.84 8.69 -11.86
C PRO A 81 -11.37 8.47 -12.22
N CYS A 82 -10.80 7.30 -11.91
CA CYS A 82 -9.40 7.02 -12.22
C CYS A 82 -9.14 7.00 -13.73
N SER A 83 -10.09 6.50 -14.52
CA SER A 83 -9.95 6.51 -15.97
C SER A 83 -9.86 7.91 -16.57
N LYS A 84 -10.60 8.87 -16.00
CA LYS A 84 -10.52 10.27 -16.41
C LYS A 84 -9.20 10.91 -15.99
N ILE A 85 -8.77 10.67 -14.76
CA ILE A 85 -7.52 11.21 -14.22
C ILE A 85 -6.31 10.82 -15.08
N ILE A 86 -6.22 9.56 -15.51
CA ILE A 86 -5.09 9.11 -16.32
C ILE A 86 -5.07 9.73 -17.72
N ASP A 87 -6.23 10.08 -18.27
CA ASP A 87 -6.34 10.69 -19.59
C ASP A 87 -6.13 12.21 -19.54
N ASP A 88 -6.52 12.86 -18.44
CA ASP A 88 -6.34 14.30 -18.23
C ASP A 88 -4.86 14.68 -17.97
N ASP A 89 -4.04 13.75 -17.43
CA ASP A 89 -2.62 13.98 -17.16
C ASP A 89 -1.73 12.85 -17.71
N GLU A 90 -1.58 12.83 -19.03
CA GLU A 90 -0.86 11.76 -19.72
C GLU A 90 0.65 11.71 -19.44
N TYR A 91 1.23 12.83 -18.98
CA TYR A 91 2.65 12.94 -18.66
C TYR A 91 2.96 12.34 -17.29
N GLN A 92 2.08 12.52 -16.30
CA GLN A 92 2.21 11.82 -15.03
C GLN A 92 1.88 10.32 -15.19
N TYR A 93 0.79 10.01 -15.89
CA TYR A 93 0.32 8.64 -16.07
C TYR A 93 0.81 8.03 -17.38
N THR A 94 2.12 7.76 -17.43
CA THR A 94 2.81 7.17 -18.58
C THR A 94 2.36 5.73 -18.89
N GLU A 95 2.63 5.25 -20.10
CA GLU A 95 2.34 3.85 -20.45
C GLU A 95 3.03 2.84 -19.51
N TYR A 96 4.24 3.16 -19.05
CA TYR A 96 5.02 2.31 -18.16
C TYR A 96 4.32 2.18 -16.80
N MET A 97 3.85 3.31 -16.26
CA MET A 97 3.10 3.34 -15.01
C MET A 97 1.80 2.56 -15.12
N LEU A 98 1.02 2.74 -16.20
CA LEU A 98 -0.24 2.03 -16.39
C LEU A 98 -0.04 0.52 -16.59
N ARG A 99 1.03 0.10 -17.28
CA ARG A 99 1.41 -1.32 -17.37
C ARG A 99 1.79 -1.89 -16.00
N GLY A 100 2.53 -1.12 -15.19
CA GLY A 100 2.85 -1.49 -13.81
C GLY A 100 1.60 -1.62 -12.93
N TRP A 101 0.63 -0.72 -13.07
CA TRP A 101 -0.65 -0.79 -12.37
C TRP A 101 -1.44 -2.04 -12.75
N LYS A 102 -1.51 -2.37 -14.05
CA LYS A 102 -2.16 -3.58 -14.55
C LYS A 102 -1.53 -4.85 -13.97
N ASP A 103 -0.20 -4.97 -14.01
CA ASP A 103 0.50 -6.13 -13.46
C ASP A 103 0.32 -6.25 -11.94
N THR A 104 0.47 -5.13 -11.23
CA THR A 104 0.29 -5.09 -9.77
C THR A 104 -1.13 -5.47 -9.37
N SER A 105 -2.16 -4.97 -10.08
CA SER A 105 -3.55 -5.24 -9.74
C SER A 105 -3.96 -6.70 -9.96
N GLU A 106 -3.41 -7.37 -10.97
CA GLU A 106 -3.59 -8.80 -11.21
C GLU A 106 -2.89 -9.63 -10.13
N LYS A 107 -1.67 -9.26 -9.71
CA LYS A 107 -0.96 -9.92 -8.59
C LYS A 107 -1.73 -9.78 -7.27
N ILE A 108 -2.22 -8.58 -6.97
CA ILE A 108 -3.05 -8.34 -5.77
C ILE A 108 -4.30 -9.21 -5.81
N ALA A 109 -5.02 -9.24 -6.94
CA ALA A 109 -6.22 -10.06 -7.08
C ALA A 109 -5.90 -11.56 -6.89
N SER A 110 -4.76 -12.04 -7.41
CA SER A 110 -4.31 -13.41 -7.17
C SER A 110 -4.07 -13.70 -5.68
N LEU A 111 -3.49 -12.77 -4.93
CA LEU A 111 -3.27 -12.94 -3.49
C LEU A 111 -4.59 -12.90 -2.71
N GLU A 112 -5.51 -11.99 -3.07
CA GLU A 112 -6.84 -11.90 -2.46
C GLU A 112 -7.65 -13.19 -2.64
N THR A 113 -7.50 -13.92 -3.76
CA THR A 113 -8.15 -15.23 -3.95
C THR A 113 -7.65 -16.32 -3.00
N LEU A 114 -6.49 -16.10 -2.36
CA LEU A 114 -5.90 -16.98 -1.36
C LEU A 114 -6.17 -16.48 0.08
N ASP A 115 -7.14 -15.57 0.24
CA ASP A 115 -7.52 -14.94 1.52
C ASP A 115 -6.42 -14.04 2.15
N TYR A 116 -5.43 -13.63 1.35
CA TYR A 116 -4.47 -12.61 1.80
C TYR A 116 -5.12 -11.22 1.74
N ARG A 117 -5.06 -10.48 2.85
CA ARG A 117 -5.44 -9.07 2.90
C ARG A 117 -4.26 -8.20 2.50
N ILE A 118 -4.30 -7.67 1.29
CA ILE A 118 -3.31 -6.69 0.83
C ILE A 118 -3.74 -5.30 1.28
N SER A 119 -2.85 -4.59 1.96
CA SER A 119 -3.06 -3.19 2.32
C SER A 119 -1.83 -2.37 1.93
N LYS A 120 -2.04 -1.08 1.69
CA LYS A 120 -0.92 -0.17 1.50
C LYS A 120 -0.13 -0.12 2.81
N GLY A 121 1.07 -0.70 2.79
CA GLY A 121 2.00 -0.60 3.91
C GLY A 121 2.24 0.87 4.25
N ARG A 122 2.19 1.21 5.54
CA ARG A 122 2.61 2.54 5.98
C ARG A 122 4.14 2.56 5.97
N SER A 123 4.75 3.58 5.38
CA SER A 123 6.22 3.63 5.35
C SER A 123 6.78 4.04 6.70
N PHE A 124 7.81 3.36 7.16
CA PHE A 124 8.52 3.75 8.38
C PHE A 124 9.18 5.12 8.26
N ALA A 125 9.53 5.56 7.05
CA ALA A 125 9.94 6.95 6.80
C ALA A 125 8.85 7.98 7.17
N SER A 126 7.56 7.64 7.00
CA SER A 126 6.46 8.51 7.46
C SER A 126 6.27 8.44 8.97
N LEU A 127 6.60 7.30 9.60
CA LEU A 127 6.62 7.16 11.05
C LEU A 127 7.74 8.03 11.67
N GLU A 128 8.94 8.00 11.09
CA GLU A 128 10.10 8.79 11.53
C GLU A 128 9.81 10.29 11.53
N LYS A 129 9.15 10.79 10.47
CA LYS A 129 8.71 12.19 10.43
C LYS A 129 7.76 12.58 11.57
N LYS A 130 6.99 11.64 12.14
CA LYS A 130 6.05 11.91 13.24
C LYS A 130 6.71 11.88 14.62
N MET A 131 7.80 11.14 14.77
CA MET A 131 8.45 10.89 16.06
C MET A 131 9.97 10.71 15.89
N PRO A 132 10.68 11.74 15.40
CA PRO A 132 12.08 11.60 14.98
C PRO A 132 13.01 11.28 16.16
N GLU A 133 12.80 11.92 17.32
CA GLU A 133 13.66 11.69 18.49
C GLU A 133 13.52 10.27 19.05
N LEU A 134 12.30 9.70 19.04
CA LEU A 134 12.06 8.33 19.47
C LEU A 134 12.75 7.33 18.54
N LEU A 135 12.61 7.51 17.21
CA LEU A 135 13.25 6.62 16.24
C LEU A 135 14.77 6.76 16.23
N LYS A 136 15.29 7.96 16.51
CA LYS A 136 16.73 8.19 16.68
C LYS A 136 17.29 7.42 17.87
N GLU A 137 16.58 7.39 19.00
CA GLU A 137 16.97 6.58 20.16
C GLU A 137 16.89 5.09 19.85
N MET A 138 15.77 4.62 19.29
CA MET A 138 15.60 3.22 18.86
C MET A 138 16.69 2.77 17.89
N ARG A 139 17.11 3.65 16.97
CA ARG A 139 18.22 3.39 16.04
C ARG A 139 19.55 3.22 16.77
N ALA A 140 19.85 4.08 17.73
CA ALA A 140 21.07 3.99 18.53
C ALA A 140 21.12 2.70 19.35
N ASP A 141 19.99 2.33 19.95
CA ASP A 141 19.80 1.10 20.72
C ASP A 141 20.01 -0.16 19.88
N ILE A 142 19.32 -0.26 18.74
CA ILE A 142 19.45 -1.39 17.80
C ILE A 142 20.87 -1.49 17.24
N SER A 143 21.53 -0.35 16.99
CA SER A 143 22.94 -0.35 16.54
C SER A 143 23.89 -0.89 17.60
N LYS A 144 23.57 -0.71 18.89
CA LYS A 144 24.37 -1.18 20.02
C LYS A 144 24.11 -2.66 20.35
N GLU A 145 22.86 -3.10 20.26
CA GLU A 145 22.42 -4.46 20.63
C GLU A 145 21.47 -5.03 19.55
N SER A 146 22.04 -5.44 18.41
CA SER A 146 21.30 -5.79 17.18
C SER A 146 20.36 -6.99 17.27
N PHE A 147 20.48 -7.83 18.30
CA PHE A 147 19.62 -9.00 18.52
C PHE A 147 18.47 -8.74 19.50
N VAL A 148 18.43 -7.59 20.16
CA VAL A 148 17.37 -7.25 21.11
C VAL A 148 16.14 -6.78 20.33
N ARG A 149 14.97 -7.31 20.66
CA ARG A 149 13.68 -6.93 20.06
C ARG A 149 12.70 -6.34 21.06
N ARG A 150 12.83 -6.70 22.33
CA ARG A 150 11.88 -6.31 23.37
C ARG A 150 12.29 -5.03 24.04
N PHE A 151 11.30 -4.21 24.37
CA PHE A 151 11.48 -3.06 25.20
C PHE A 151 10.32 -2.82 26.15
N PHE A 152 10.63 -2.17 27.28
CA PHE A 152 9.64 -1.72 28.25
C PHE A 152 9.44 -0.22 28.14
N VAL A 153 8.23 0.21 28.49
CA VAL A 153 7.92 1.62 28.73
C VAL A 153 7.80 1.84 30.22
N ARG A 154 8.46 2.87 30.74
CA ARG A 154 8.50 3.16 32.17
C ARG A 154 8.47 4.64 32.47
N SER A 155 8.00 4.98 33.66
CA SER A 155 8.33 6.26 34.31
C SER A 155 9.48 6.03 35.28
N ARG A 156 10.43 6.98 35.32
CA ARG A 156 11.54 6.97 36.28
C ARG A 156 11.08 7.14 37.73
N GLN A 157 9.83 7.53 37.95
CA GLN A 157 9.24 7.67 39.29
C GLN A 157 9.04 6.32 40.00
N TYR A 158 8.98 5.22 39.24
CA TYR A 158 8.77 3.89 39.79
C TYR A 158 10.03 3.04 39.66
N GLY A 159 10.52 2.52 40.80
CA GLY A 159 11.70 1.65 40.84
C GLY A 159 11.50 0.38 40.02
N TYR A 160 12.54 -0.01 39.27
CA TYR A 160 12.52 -1.18 38.40
C TYR A 160 13.36 -2.32 38.97
N GLY A 161 12.74 -3.47 39.23
CA GLY A 161 13.39 -4.67 39.79
C GLY A 161 14.29 -5.45 38.82
N GLY A 162 14.66 -4.85 37.69
CA GLY A 162 15.48 -5.48 36.64
C GLY A 162 14.69 -6.43 35.73
N THR A 163 15.37 -6.91 34.69
CA THR A 163 14.85 -7.88 33.69
C THR A 163 15.30 -9.32 33.95
N GLY A 164 15.96 -9.59 35.08
CA GLY A 164 16.75 -10.80 35.23
C GLY A 164 17.92 -10.83 34.25
N ASN A 165 18.09 -11.92 33.51
CA ASN A 165 19.18 -12.11 32.54
C ASN A 165 18.83 -11.66 31.11
N GLU A 166 17.60 -11.22 30.86
CA GLU A 166 17.16 -10.85 29.51
C GLU A 166 17.62 -9.42 29.16
N LYS A 167 18.33 -9.28 28.03
CA LYS A 167 18.64 -7.97 27.47
C LYS A 167 17.39 -7.38 26.81
N VAL A 168 17.00 -6.19 27.25
CA VAL A 168 15.88 -5.43 26.68
C VAL A 168 16.25 -3.95 26.64
N PHE A 169 15.53 -3.18 25.82
CA PHE A 169 15.58 -1.72 25.91
C PHE A 169 14.54 -1.18 26.89
N ILE A 170 14.75 0.03 27.38
CA ILE A 170 13.81 0.71 28.27
C ILE A 170 13.67 2.15 27.79
N TYR A 171 12.47 2.51 27.35
CA TYR A 171 12.14 3.88 26.97
C TYR A 171 11.36 4.55 28.10
N TYR A 172 11.77 5.76 28.45
CA TYR A 172 11.17 6.49 29.56
C TYR A 172 10.16 7.53 29.07
N THR A 173 9.02 7.61 29.76
CA THR A 173 7.95 8.58 29.48
C THR A 173 8.40 10.03 29.60
N GLU A 174 9.45 10.26 30.40
CA GLU A 174 10.04 11.58 30.63
C GLU A 174 10.95 12.04 29.48
N ASP A 175 11.49 11.12 28.67
CA ASP A 175 12.36 11.46 27.53
C ASP A 175 11.56 11.78 26.26
N HIS A 176 10.34 11.24 26.17
CA HIS A 176 9.48 11.36 25.00
C HIS A 176 8.10 11.86 25.36
N THR A 177 7.77 13.07 24.91
CA THR A 177 6.40 13.59 24.99
C THR A 177 5.41 12.62 24.35
N ASP A 178 4.27 12.36 25.00
CA ASP A 178 3.21 11.48 24.49
C ASP A 178 3.69 10.07 24.06
N LEU A 179 4.70 9.52 24.75
CA LEU A 179 5.31 8.23 24.38
C LEU A 179 4.27 7.12 24.13
N TYR A 180 3.29 6.97 25.01
CA TYR A 180 2.22 5.98 24.83
C TYR A 180 1.42 6.15 23.53
N ASN A 181 1.02 7.39 23.21
CA ASN A 181 0.28 7.67 21.99
C ASN A 181 1.17 7.48 20.75
N LYS A 182 2.47 7.80 20.83
CA LYS A 182 3.45 7.48 19.77
C LYS A 182 3.54 5.97 19.54
N LEU A 183 3.56 5.16 20.59
CA LEU A 183 3.64 3.70 20.46
C LEU A 183 2.37 3.09 19.87
N VAL A 184 1.18 3.62 20.19
CA VAL A 184 -0.07 3.24 19.50
C VAL A 184 0.03 3.50 17.99
N ILE A 185 0.63 4.63 17.59
CA ILE A 185 0.87 4.92 16.17
C ILE A 185 1.89 3.92 15.59
N ALA A 186 2.97 3.60 16.29
CA ALA A 186 3.96 2.63 15.84
C ALA A 186 3.37 1.23 15.63
N VAL A 187 2.45 0.78 16.50
CA VAL A 187 1.67 -0.47 16.32
C VAL A 187 0.86 -0.41 15.04
N ASN A 188 0.16 0.70 14.77
CA ASN A 188 -0.61 0.87 13.53
C ASN A 188 0.26 0.88 12.26
N TYR A 189 1.55 1.21 12.39
CA TYR A 189 2.52 1.11 11.30
C TYR A 189 3.13 -0.29 11.16
N ASN A 190 2.76 -1.24 12.02
CA ASN A 190 3.41 -2.55 12.14
C ASN A 190 4.91 -2.43 12.42
N ALA A 191 5.33 -1.35 13.09
CA ALA A 191 6.71 -1.13 13.50
C ALA A 191 7.04 -1.92 14.77
N ILE A 192 6.04 -2.05 15.65
CA ILE A 192 6.13 -2.78 16.90
C ILE A 192 4.85 -3.60 17.13
N ILE A 193 4.97 -4.64 17.95
CA ILE A 193 3.88 -5.47 18.43
C ILE A 193 3.66 -5.12 19.91
N ASP A 194 2.42 -4.86 20.28
CA ASP A 194 2.04 -4.73 21.69
C ASP A 194 1.94 -6.13 22.31
N ILE A 195 2.84 -6.42 23.25
CA ILE A 195 2.87 -7.67 24.02
C ILE A 195 2.61 -7.41 25.51
N SER A 196 1.98 -6.26 25.81
CA SER A 196 1.71 -5.81 27.17
C SER A 196 0.78 -6.76 27.92
N THR A 197 0.98 -6.85 29.22
CA THR A 197 0.04 -7.50 30.14
C THR A 197 -0.61 -6.46 31.02
N SER A 198 -1.65 -6.83 31.77
CA SER A 198 -2.39 -5.91 32.66
C SER A 198 -1.55 -5.18 33.70
N LYS A 199 -0.30 -5.58 33.91
CA LYS A 199 0.62 -4.98 34.89
C LYS A 199 1.87 -4.35 34.28
N ILE A 200 2.16 -4.66 33.01
CA ILE A 200 3.45 -4.34 32.41
C ILE A 200 3.27 -3.98 30.93
N GLU A 201 3.53 -2.72 30.63
CA GLU A 201 3.66 -2.21 29.27
C GLU A 201 4.99 -2.66 28.67
N LYS A 202 4.91 -3.42 27.58
CA LYS A 202 6.06 -3.93 26.84
C LYS A 202 5.70 -4.19 25.39
N TYR A 203 6.68 -4.01 24.53
CA TYR A 203 6.53 -4.08 23.09
C TYR A 203 7.71 -4.86 22.48
N GLU A 204 7.50 -5.34 21.27
CA GLU A 204 8.54 -6.03 20.48
C GLU A 204 8.66 -5.37 19.11
N PHE A 205 9.88 -5.07 18.66
CA PHE A 205 10.13 -4.56 17.31
C PHE A 205 9.84 -5.64 16.26
N THR A 206 9.24 -5.27 15.13
CA THR A 206 9.13 -6.16 13.97
C THR A 206 10.43 -6.17 13.17
N GLU A 207 10.77 -7.28 12.51
CA GLU A 207 12.02 -7.37 11.74
C GLU A 207 12.10 -6.30 10.63
N ASN A 208 11.01 -6.08 9.88
CA ASN A 208 10.96 -5.03 8.85
C ASN A 208 11.32 -3.64 9.43
N PHE A 209 10.94 -3.37 10.68
CA PHE A 209 11.23 -2.10 11.32
C PHE A 209 12.68 -2.04 11.83
N VAL A 210 13.22 -3.14 12.33
CA VAL A 210 14.64 -3.24 12.71
C VAL A 210 15.53 -3.02 11.49
N GLU A 211 15.24 -3.67 10.36
CA GLU A 211 15.96 -3.46 9.09
C GLU A 211 15.92 -1.98 8.68
N PHE A 212 14.76 -1.33 8.80
CA PHE A 212 14.64 0.11 8.56
C PHE A 212 15.49 0.98 9.53
N LEU A 213 15.53 0.61 10.82
CA LEU A 213 16.34 1.30 11.82
C LEU A 213 17.84 1.07 11.59
N GLN A 214 18.26 -0.06 11.06
CA GLN A 214 19.67 -0.30 10.71
C GLN A 214 20.09 0.48 9.45
N GLY A 215 19.13 0.76 8.56
CA GLY A 215 19.40 1.40 7.27
C GLY A 215 19.89 0.40 6.23
N PRO A 216 20.11 0.83 4.98
CA PRO A 216 20.69 -0.05 3.96
C PRO A 216 22.09 -0.50 4.37
N GLU A 217 22.40 -1.77 4.10
CA GLU A 217 23.76 -2.32 4.19
C GLU A 217 24.75 -1.57 3.29
#